data_AF-A0A2E4V3R0-F1
#
_entry.id   AF-A0A2E4V3R0-F1
#
_cell.length_a   1.000
_cell.length_b   1.000
_cell.length_c   1.000
_cell.angle_alpha   90.00
_cell.angle_beta   90.00
_cell.angle_gamma   90.00
#
_symmetry.space_group_name_H-M   'P 1'
#
loop_
_entity.id
_entity.type
_entity.pdbx_description
1 polymer ?
#
loop_
_entity_poly.entity_id
_entity_poly.type
_entity_poly.pdbx_seq_one_letter_code
_entity_poly.pdbx_strand_id
1 'polypeptide(L)'
;MSRVWWESQGDRIRVPEQVNNPIFCSPSIYGKSGVTFGRQIGAYPILVGVPYLIPLETESDILVTGHGMRSISGVEIGLDINSVSQQQLESIPGIGKKAAWRIISSRAKASRNSKTPFDSVEMAFEMAGVDLSPIAQKVLSI
;
A
#
# COMPACT_ATOMS: atom_id res chain seq x y z
N MET A 1 0.47 -6.00 12.00
CA MET A 1 1.07 -7.34 11.85
C MET A 1 2.44 -7.14 11.25
N SER A 2 3.46 -7.75 11.84
CA SER A 2 4.84 -7.54 11.43
C SER A 2 5.34 -8.66 10.52
N ARG A 3 6.27 -8.34 9.62
CA ARG A 3 7.06 -9.32 8.85
C ARG A 3 6.22 -10.22 7.95
N VAL A 4 5.40 -9.62 7.08
CA VAL A 4 4.64 -10.34 6.05
C VAL A 4 5.51 -10.50 4.82
N TRP A 5 5.71 -11.75 4.39
CA TRP A 5 6.38 -12.12 3.15
C TRP A 5 5.40 -12.22 2.00
N TRP A 6 5.64 -11.50 0.90
CA TRP A 6 4.75 -11.47 -0.26
C TRP A 6 5.07 -12.60 -1.25
N GLU A 7 4.11 -13.51 -1.45
CA GLU A 7 4.34 -14.79 -2.13
C GLU A 7 3.57 -14.96 -3.45
N SER A 8 2.41 -14.32 -3.62
CA SER A 8 1.61 -14.44 -4.84
C SER A 8 0.83 -13.18 -5.18
N GLN A 9 0.44 -13.04 -6.45
CA GLN A 9 -0.39 -11.95 -6.94
C GLN A 9 -1.62 -12.47 -7.68
N GLY A 10 -2.73 -11.73 -7.60
CA GLY A 10 -4.00 -12.04 -8.27
C GLY A 10 -4.81 -13.14 -7.58
N ASP A 11 -4.18 -14.27 -7.27
CA ASP A 11 -4.80 -15.38 -6.55
C ASP A 11 -3.98 -15.79 -5.31
N ARG A 12 -4.62 -16.54 -4.41
CA ARG A 12 -4.11 -16.99 -3.10
C ARG A 12 -3.03 -18.09 -3.21
N ILE A 13 -2.77 -18.57 -4.43
CA ILE A 13 -1.81 -19.64 -4.74
C ILE A 13 -0.77 -19.08 -5.70
N ARG A 14 0.50 -19.31 -5.38
CA ARG A 14 1.61 -18.94 -6.25
C ARG A 14 1.65 -19.84 -7.49
N VAL A 15 1.72 -19.21 -8.66
CA VAL A 15 1.84 -19.92 -9.94
C VAL A 15 3.30 -19.96 -10.43
N PRO A 16 3.72 -20.95 -11.24
CA PRO A 16 5.11 -21.06 -11.71
C PRO A 16 5.61 -19.83 -12.48
N GLU A 17 4.73 -19.14 -13.20
CA GLU A 17 5.07 -17.91 -13.94
C GLU A 17 5.59 -16.81 -12.99
N GLN A 18 5.04 -16.71 -11.78
CA GLN A 18 5.45 -15.75 -10.76
C GLN A 18 6.82 -16.06 -10.14
N VAL A 19 7.34 -17.26 -10.33
CA VAL A 19 8.70 -17.65 -9.93
C VAL A 19 9.68 -17.33 -11.04
N ASN A 20 9.31 -17.67 -12.28
CA ASN A 20 10.23 -17.63 -13.42
C ASN A 20 10.37 -16.23 -14.03
N ASN A 21 9.35 -15.38 -13.89
CA ASN A 21 9.35 -14.06 -14.50
C ASN A 21 9.78 -12.97 -13.48
N PRO A 22 10.91 -12.27 -13.71
CA PRO A 22 11.43 -11.28 -12.77
C PRO A 22 10.55 -10.02 -12.64
N ILE A 23 9.56 -9.84 -13.53
CA ILE A 23 8.65 -8.69 -13.46
C ILE A 23 7.89 -8.65 -12.14
N PHE A 24 7.59 -9.82 -11.55
CA PHE A 24 6.82 -9.93 -10.31
C PHE A 24 7.62 -9.50 -9.07
N CYS A 25 8.94 -9.52 -9.13
CA CYS A 25 9.83 -9.03 -8.07
C CYS A 25 10.35 -7.60 -8.35
N SER A 26 9.96 -7.01 -9.48
CA SER A 26 10.45 -5.69 -9.88
C SER A 26 9.84 -4.58 -9.02
N PRO A 27 10.62 -3.63 -8.48
CA PRO A 27 10.08 -2.45 -7.78
C PRO A 27 9.12 -1.60 -8.63
N SER A 28 9.20 -1.72 -9.97
CA SER A 28 8.38 -0.97 -10.91
C SER A 28 6.88 -1.30 -10.86
N ILE A 29 6.49 -2.42 -10.25
CA ILE A 29 5.08 -2.79 -10.09
C ILE A 29 4.46 -2.24 -8.82
N TYR A 30 5.28 -1.72 -7.90
CA TYR A 30 4.82 -1.34 -6.58
C TYR A 30 3.70 -0.29 -6.63
N GLY A 31 2.60 -0.58 -5.94
CA GLY A 31 1.42 0.28 -5.89
C GLY A 31 0.55 0.27 -7.15
N LYS A 32 0.80 -0.59 -8.14
CA LYS A 32 -0.12 -0.77 -9.28
C LYS A 32 -1.42 -1.47 -8.84
N SER A 33 -2.44 -1.37 -9.68
CA SER A 33 -3.72 -2.06 -9.47
C SER A 33 -3.52 -3.57 -9.49
N GLY A 34 -4.14 -4.26 -8.53
CA GLY A 34 -4.05 -5.70 -8.37
C GLY A 34 -4.25 -6.09 -6.90
N VAL A 35 -4.01 -7.35 -6.58
CA VAL A 35 -4.03 -7.83 -5.20
C VAL A 35 -2.76 -8.65 -4.98
N THR A 36 -2.08 -8.40 -3.87
CA THR A 36 -0.93 -9.19 -3.45
C THR A 36 -1.28 -9.97 -2.20
N PHE A 37 -0.88 -11.24 -2.18
CA PHE A 37 -1.05 -12.12 -1.05
C PHE A 37 0.30 -12.47 -0.43
N GLY A 38 0.29 -12.53 0.89
CA GLY A 38 1.47 -12.82 1.67
C GLY A 38 1.13 -13.53 2.96
N ARG A 39 2.17 -13.90 3.70
CA ARG A 39 2.10 -14.65 4.95
C ARG A 39 3.12 -14.12 5.93
N GLN A 40 2.75 -14.03 7.20
CA GLN A 40 3.74 -13.74 8.23
C GLN A 40 4.78 -14.86 8.31
N ILE A 41 6.02 -14.54 8.62
CA ILE A 41 7.03 -15.56 8.93
C ILE A 41 6.68 -16.24 10.28
N GLY A 42 6.39 -17.55 10.27
CA GLY A 42 6.07 -18.30 11.49
C GLY A 42 5.49 -19.70 11.26
N ALA A 43 5.17 -20.42 12.34
CA ALA A 43 4.70 -21.81 12.29
C ALA A 43 3.26 -21.96 11.76
N TYR A 44 2.39 -20.97 11.97
CA TYR A 44 0.98 -20.98 11.54
C TYR A 44 0.59 -19.67 10.87
N PRO A 45 1.16 -19.38 9.70
CA PRO A 45 0.99 -18.07 9.11
C PRO A 45 -0.36 -17.94 8.42
N ILE A 46 -1.11 -16.91 8.83
CA ILE A 46 -2.39 -16.57 8.20
C ILE A 46 -2.16 -15.92 6.84
N LEU A 47 -3.06 -16.16 5.90
CA LEU A 47 -3.03 -15.49 4.61
C LEU A 47 -3.41 -14.01 4.78
N VAL A 48 -2.59 -13.15 4.22
CA VAL A 48 -2.76 -11.70 4.20
C VAL A 48 -3.02 -11.26 2.77
N GLY A 49 -4.00 -10.38 2.54
CA GLY A 49 -4.27 -9.78 1.24
C GLY A 49 -4.23 -8.25 1.29
N VAL A 50 -3.60 -7.64 0.30
CA VAL A 50 -3.51 -6.17 0.15
C VAL A 50 -3.96 -5.78 -1.26
N PRO A 51 -4.81 -4.75 -1.43
CA PRO A 51 -5.46 -4.43 -2.71
C PRO A 51 -4.58 -3.55 -3.63
N TYR A 52 -3.30 -3.89 -3.75
CA TYR A 52 -2.38 -3.34 -4.74
C TYR A 52 -1.19 -4.29 -4.94
N LEU A 53 -0.40 -4.06 -5.98
CA LEU A 53 0.78 -4.87 -6.28
C LEU A 53 1.95 -4.50 -5.38
N ILE A 54 2.53 -5.50 -4.72
CA ILE A 54 3.77 -5.43 -3.97
C ILE A 54 4.76 -6.37 -4.64
N PRO A 55 6.03 -5.96 -4.86
CA PRO A 55 7.05 -6.85 -5.39
C PRO A 55 7.13 -8.14 -4.58
N LEU A 56 7.03 -9.29 -5.24
CA LEU A 56 7.16 -10.58 -4.58
C LEU A 56 8.57 -10.75 -4.02
N GLU A 57 8.69 -11.66 -3.04
CA GLU A 57 9.94 -11.91 -2.31
C GLU A 57 10.46 -10.68 -1.55
N THR A 58 9.53 -9.83 -1.11
CA THR A 58 9.81 -8.73 -0.19
C THR A 58 9.07 -8.94 1.12
N GLU A 59 9.54 -8.26 2.16
CA GLU A 59 8.94 -8.28 3.49
C GLU A 59 8.43 -6.87 3.82
N SER A 60 7.21 -6.77 4.34
CA SER A 60 6.72 -5.51 4.92
C SER A 60 5.79 -5.72 6.11
N ASP A 61 5.66 -4.67 6.90
CA ASP A 61 4.70 -4.60 8.00
C ASP A 61 3.38 -4.05 7.49
N ILE A 62 2.27 -4.55 8.05
CA ILE A 62 0.93 -4.11 7.65
C ILE A 62 0.07 -3.69 8.84
N LEU A 63 -0.83 -2.76 8.60
CA LEU A 63 -1.98 -2.50 9.43
C LEU A 63 -3.15 -3.36 8.97
N VAL A 64 -3.75 -4.13 9.89
CA VAL A 64 -4.91 -4.96 9.58
C VAL A 64 -6.15 -4.06 9.50
N THR A 65 -6.85 -4.10 8.37
CA THR A 65 -8.04 -3.28 8.10
C THR A 65 -9.33 -4.08 8.10
N GLY A 66 -9.24 -5.41 7.98
CA GLY A 66 -10.39 -6.30 8.04
C GLY A 66 -9.97 -7.77 8.05
N HIS A 67 -10.95 -8.65 8.07
CA HIS A 67 -10.71 -10.09 8.01
C HIS A 67 -11.79 -10.81 7.21
N GLY A 68 -11.41 -11.94 6.63
CA GLY A 68 -12.32 -12.93 6.05
C GLY A 68 -12.39 -14.18 6.93
N MET A 69 -12.94 -15.26 6.38
CA MET A 69 -13.09 -16.54 7.11
C MET A 69 -11.74 -17.19 7.48
N ARG A 70 -10.73 -17.04 6.60
CA ARG A 70 -9.40 -17.68 6.73
C ARG A 70 -8.27 -16.78 6.24
N SER A 71 -8.46 -15.47 6.33
CA SER A 71 -7.49 -14.48 5.89
C SER A 71 -7.72 -13.15 6.55
N ILE A 72 -6.71 -12.30 6.52
CA ILE A 72 -6.80 -10.90 6.92
C ILE A 72 -6.55 -10.00 5.71
N SER A 73 -7.16 -8.83 5.74
CA SER A 73 -6.91 -7.75 4.78
C SER A 73 -6.14 -6.64 5.48
N GLY A 74 -5.26 -5.98 4.76
CA GLY A 74 -4.46 -4.91 5.33
C GLY A 74 -3.94 -3.92 4.31
N VAL A 75 -3.13 -3.00 4.82
CA VAL A 75 -2.37 -2.00 4.07
C VAL A 75 -0.98 -1.92 4.70
N GLU A 76 0.06 -1.75 3.89
CA GLU A 76 1.42 -1.56 4.42
C GLU A 76 1.52 -0.32 5.31
N ILE A 77 2.38 -0.38 6.33
CA ILE A 77 2.73 0.81 7.13
C ILE A 77 4.04 1.40 6.63
N GLY A 78 4.24 2.70 6.85
CA GLY A 78 5.42 3.41 6.37
C GLY A 78 5.35 3.76 4.88
N LEU A 79 4.14 3.96 4.35
CA LEU A 79 3.94 4.42 2.98
C LEU A 79 4.27 5.91 2.89
N ASP A 80 5.34 6.26 2.17
CA ASP A 80 5.72 7.66 1.96
C ASP A 80 4.67 8.41 1.13
N ILE A 81 4.07 9.45 1.71
CA ILE A 81 3.03 10.28 1.09
C ILE A 81 3.50 10.95 -0.23
N ASN A 82 4.80 11.18 -0.37
CA ASN A 82 5.41 11.80 -1.54
C ASN A 82 5.61 10.83 -2.71
N SER A 83 5.60 9.51 -2.46
CA SER A 83 5.79 8.48 -3.50
C SER A 83 4.61 7.51 -3.65
N VAL A 84 3.71 7.45 -2.66
CA VAL A 84 2.59 6.51 -2.62
C VAL A 84 1.68 6.59 -3.86
N SER A 85 1.20 5.45 -4.32
CA SER A 85 0.29 5.35 -5.45
C SER A 85 -1.16 5.67 -5.08
N GLN A 86 -2.00 5.85 -6.10
CA GLN A 86 -3.44 6.03 -5.90
C GLN A 86 -4.08 4.80 -5.26
N GLN A 87 -3.70 3.61 -5.69
CA GLN A 87 -4.28 2.35 -5.20
C GLN A 87 -3.90 2.11 -3.73
N GLN A 88 -2.67 2.46 -3.37
CA GLN A 88 -2.22 2.41 -1.98
C GLN A 88 -3.01 3.39 -1.10
N LEU A 89 -3.25 4.62 -1.56
CA LEU A 89 -4.10 5.57 -0.82
C LEU A 89 -5.55 5.07 -0.69
N GLU A 90 -6.14 4.55 -1.77
CA GLU A 90 -7.50 4.01 -1.78
C GLU A 90 -7.68 2.79 -0.87
N SER A 91 -6.60 2.05 -0.60
CA SER A 91 -6.64 0.90 0.29
C SER A 91 -6.82 1.29 1.76
N ILE A 92 -6.50 2.54 2.13
CA ILE A 92 -6.58 3.05 3.50
C ILE A 92 -8.06 3.32 3.84
N PRO A 93 -8.61 2.68 4.90
CA PRO A 93 -9.97 2.93 5.33
C PRO A 93 -10.21 4.43 5.62
N GLY A 94 -11.25 4.98 4.98
CA GLY A 94 -11.59 6.40 5.04
C GLY A 94 -11.10 7.23 3.85
N ILE A 95 -10.17 6.72 3.04
CA ILE A 95 -9.71 7.38 1.82
C ILE A 95 -10.36 6.73 0.60
N GLY A 96 -11.41 7.38 0.08
CA GLY A 96 -12.02 6.97 -1.18
C GLY A 96 -11.23 7.44 -2.41
N LYS A 97 -11.58 6.92 -3.59
CA LYS A 97 -11.02 7.31 -4.89
C LYS A 97 -10.90 8.83 -5.09
N LYS A 98 -11.97 9.58 -4.76
CA LYS A 98 -11.97 11.05 -4.90
C LYS A 98 -10.94 11.73 -3.99
N ALA A 99 -10.79 11.25 -2.76
CA ALA A 99 -9.83 11.77 -1.80
C ALA A 99 -8.39 11.44 -2.24
N ALA A 100 -8.12 10.18 -2.62
CA ALA A 100 -6.82 9.76 -3.16
C ALA A 100 -6.40 10.60 -4.38
N TRP A 101 -7.33 10.82 -5.32
CA TRP A 101 -7.08 11.69 -6.48
C TRP A 101 -6.74 13.12 -6.11
N ARG A 102 -7.42 13.71 -5.11
CA ARG A 102 -7.12 15.07 -4.64
C ARG A 102 -5.71 15.16 -4.06
N ILE A 103 -5.31 14.18 -3.23
CA ILE A 103 -3.97 14.12 -2.64
C ILE A 103 -2.91 14.02 -3.73
N ILE A 104 -3.06 13.11 -4.70
CA ILE A 104 -2.10 12.98 -5.82
C ILE A 104 -2.06 14.24 -6.68
N SER A 105 -3.21 14.84 -6.94
CA SER A 105 -3.29 16.08 -7.73
C SER A 105 -2.62 17.25 -6.99
N SER A 106 -2.80 17.33 -5.67
CA SER A 106 -2.12 18.30 -4.80
C SER A 106 -0.61 18.09 -4.85
N ARG A 107 -0.16 16.84 -4.69
CA ARG A 107 1.25 16.44 -4.78
C ARG A 107 1.89 16.85 -6.10
N ALA A 108 1.22 16.56 -7.22
CA ALA A 108 1.71 16.91 -8.54
C ALA A 108 1.82 18.43 -8.76
N LYS A 109 0.96 19.23 -8.11
CA LYS A 109 1.07 20.70 -8.13
C LYS A 109 2.24 21.18 -7.28
N ALA A 110 2.37 20.67 -6.04
CA ALA A 110 3.45 21.03 -5.14
C ALA A 110 4.83 20.64 -5.68
N SER A 111 4.94 19.47 -6.32
CA SER A 111 6.16 18.97 -6.96
C SER A 111 6.70 19.86 -8.09
N ARG A 112 5.89 20.78 -8.62
CA ARG A 112 6.37 21.76 -9.63
C ARG A 112 7.25 22.84 -8.99
N ASN A 113 7.04 23.12 -7.71
CA ASN A 113 7.70 24.21 -6.99
C ASN A 113 8.85 23.70 -6.13
N SER A 114 8.74 22.48 -5.58
CA SER A 114 9.74 21.87 -4.69
C SER A 114 10.02 20.42 -5.08
N LYS A 115 11.22 19.94 -4.70
CA LYS A 115 11.60 18.53 -4.86
C LYS A 115 10.88 17.62 -3.85
N THR A 116 10.59 18.13 -2.66
CA THR A 116 9.79 17.50 -1.61
C THR A 116 8.41 18.19 -1.54
N PRO A 117 7.33 17.53 -2.01
CA PRO A 117 6.01 18.16 -2.08
C PRO A 117 5.38 18.48 -0.72
N PHE A 118 5.56 17.58 0.26
CA PHE A 118 4.97 17.70 1.59
C PHE A 118 6.00 17.41 2.68
N ASP A 119 5.98 18.24 3.74
CA ASP A 119 6.85 18.13 4.92
C ASP A 119 6.17 17.43 6.11
N SER A 120 4.83 17.35 6.10
CA SER A 120 4.02 16.58 7.06
C SER A 120 2.88 15.83 6.35
N VAL A 121 2.40 14.73 6.95
CA VAL A 121 1.22 14.01 6.42
C VAL A 121 -0.01 14.92 6.55
N GLU A 122 -0.10 15.66 7.66
CA GLU A 122 -1.16 16.64 7.92
C GLU A 122 -1.23 17.70 6.81
N MET A 123 -0.08 18.25 6.41
CA MET A 123 0.02 19.25 5.34
C MET A 123 -0.52 18.69 4.01
N ALA A 124 -0.23 17.43 3.69
CA ALA A 124 -0.71 16.81 2.47
C ALA A 124 -2.26 16.74 2.42
N PHE A 125 -2.88 16.41 3.54
CA PHE A 125 -4.34 16.32 3.66
C PHE A 125 -5.01 17.69 3.67
N GLU A 126 -4.42 18.67 4.37
CA GLU A 126 -4.90 20.06 4.38
C GLU A 126 -4.86 20.68 2.98
N MET A 127 -3.73 20.56 2.27
CA MET A 127 -3.60 21.08 0.90
C MET A 127 -4.56 20.40 -0.08
N ALA A 128 -4.87 19.12 0.15
CA ALA A 128 -5.83 18.37 -0.66
C ALA A 128 -7.30 18.71 -0.33
N GLY A 129 -7.56 19.38 0.80
CA GLY A 129 -8.91 19.62 1.32
C GLY A 129 -9.64 18.32 1.64
N VAL A 130 -8.95 17.40 2.32
CA VAL A 130 -9.45 16.08 2.73
C VAL A 130 -9.24 15.93 4.24
N ASP A 131 -10.24 15.41 4.94
CA ASP A 131 -10.12 15.15 6.38
C ASP A 131 -9.11 14.03 6.65
N LEU A 132 -8.21 14.26 7.61
CA LEU A 132 -7.22 13.28 8.02
C LEU A 132 -7.88 12.17 8.84
N SER A 133 -7.87 10.95 8.30
CA SER A 133 -8.29 9.76 9.04
C SER A 133 -7.21 9.35 10.05
N PRO A 134 -7.55 8.98 11.30
CA PRO A 134 -6.58 8.47 12.28
C PRO A 134 -5.83 7.22 11.79
N ILE A 135 -6.45 6.44 10.90
CA ILE A 135 -5.82 5.28 10.28
C ILE A 135 -4.74 5.72 9.28
N ALA A 136 -5.01 6.78 8.50
CA ALA A 136 -4.07 7.31 7.53
C ALA A 136 -2.79 7.82 8.20
N GLN A 137 -2.92 8.47 9.36
CA GLN A 137 -1.76 8.96 10.13
C GLN A 137 -0.84 7.82 10.64
N LYS A 138 -1.38 6.62 10.87
CA LYS A 138 -0.59 5.45 11.27
C LYS A 138 0.08 4.73 10.09
N VAL A 139 -0.52 4.85 8.91
CA VAL A 139 -0.09 4.15 7.70
C VAL A 139 0.97 4.95 6.94
N LEU A 140 0.76 6.26 6.84
CA LEU A 140 1.57 7.15 6.02
C LEU A 140 2.78 7.68 6.78
N SER A 141 3.87 7.87 6.06
CA SER A 141 5.12 8.48 6.54
C SER A 141 5.67 9.49 5.53
N ILE A 142 6.85 10.04 5.83
CA ILE A 142 7.60 11.02 5.03
C ILE A 142 9.04 10.54 4.91
#